data_AF-A0AAX6RI27-F1
#
_entry.id   AF-A0AAX6RI27-F1
#
_cell.length_a   1.000
_cell.length_b   1.000
_cell.length_c   1.000
_cell.angle_alpha   90.00
_cell.angle_beta   90.00
_cell.angle_gamma   90.00
#
_symmetry.space_group_name_H-M   'P 1'
#
loop_
_entity.id
_entity.type
_entity.pdbx_description
1 polymer ?
#
loop_
_entity_poly.entity_id
_entity_poly.type
_entity_poly.pdbx_seq_one_letter_code
_entity_poly.pdbx_strand_id
1 'polypeptide(L)'
;MMRLPACPTCSTSSLRTTRLAPSLRTLSEDFARSHTCACLQCPTPPNRSLANNHLEVLPRFLFRGLETLTHVDLRGNPFQCDCRVLWLLQWMATVNASVGTGDCAGPTALTHMQLRHLDAKTFKCRGIELTWFQTVQESALGVEPFSYQGEPYIILAQPFAGQCLILAWDYSLQRFRPEEELSAPSVVSCKPLVLGLRLFVLAARLWGGSQLWARPSPDLRLAPLQALAPRRLLRPNDAEILWLDEQPCFVVADASKAGSTTLLCRDGPGFYPRQSLHAWHRDTDAEVLELDGHPHLLLASASQRPVLFHWVGGRFERRTDIPEAEDVYATHHFQAGGDVFLCLTRYIGDSMVMRWEGSMFRLLQKLPSRGAHVFQPLLIARDQLAVLGSDFAFSQVFRLESDKELLEPLQELGPPTLVAPRAFAHITLAGRRFLFAACFKGPTQIYQHHELDLSA
;
A
#
# COMPACT_ATOMS: atom_id res chain seq x y z
N MET A 1 -35.56 48.55 44.82
CA MET A 1 -34.28 49.22 44.56
C MET A 1 -33.31 48.20 43.96
N MET A 2 -33.02 48.29 42.66
CA MET A 2 -31.69 48.15 42.07
C MET A 2 -31.84 48.35 40.56
N ARG A 3 -31.16 49.39 40.07
CA ARG A 3 -31.13 49.82 38.68
C ARG A 3 -30.22 48.87 37.88
N LEU A 4 -30.66 48.43 36.70
CA LEU A 4 -29.77 47.88 35.67
C LEU A 4 -29.08 49.04 34.94
N PRO A 5 -27.77 48.95 34.61
CA PRO A 5 -27.05 50.03 33.96
C PRO A 5 -27.36 50.09 32.47
N ALA A 6 -27.39 51.31 31.93
CA ALA A 6 -27.54 51.59 30.50
C ALA A 6 -26.30 51.10 29.72
N CYS A 7 -26.52 50.45 28.57
CA CYS A 7 -25.47 50.19 27.59
C CYS A 7 -24.93 51.52 27.04
N PRO A 8 -23.60 51.71 26.94
CA PRO A 8 -23.04 52.83 26.23
C PRO A 8 -23.25 52.63 24.72
N THR A 9 -23.67 53.70 24.07
CA THR A 9 -23.80 53.85 22.62
C THR A 9 -22.56 53.33 21.88
N CYS A 10 -22.76 52.40 20.94
CA CYS A 10 -21.74 51.99 19.99
C CYS A 10 -21.51 53.14 19.00
N SER A 11 -20.43 53.91 19.19
CA SER A 11 -20.00 54.92 18.22
C SER A 11 -19.50 54.24 16.95
N THR A 12 -20.09 54.60 15.83
CA THR A 12 -19.68 54.23 14.48
C THR A 12 -18.36 54.92 14.12
N SER A 13 -17.23 54.37 14.56
CA SER A 13 -15.93 54.81 14.05
C SER A 13 -14.88 53.71 14.12
N SER A 14 -14.41 53.30 12.93
CA SER A 14 -13.15 52.60 12.69
C SER A 14 -13.07 51.10 12.98
N LEU A 15 -13.64 50.30 12.08
CA LEU A 15 -13.14 48.94 11.78
C LEU A 15 -12.88 48.84 10.27
N ARG A 16 -11.86 49.55 9.79
CA ARG A 16 -11.24 49.30 8.49
C ARG A 16 -9.81 48.87 8.79
N THR A 17 -9.38 47.75 8.22
CA THR A 17 -8.04 47.14 8.36
C THR A 17 -7.70 46.55 9.74
N THR A 18 -7.96 45.25 9.91
CA THR A 18 -7.26 44.42 10.89
C THR A 18 -5.90 44.05 10.29
N ARG A 19 -4.83 44.76 10.68
CA ARG A 19 -3.45 44.27 10.48
C ARG A 19 -3.14 43.27 11.60
N LEU A 20 -2.80 42.04 11.24
CA LEU A 20 -2.30 41.04 12.19
C LEU A 20 -0.86 41.39 12.58
N ALA A 21 -0.44 40.98 13.79
CA ALA A 21 0.94 41.15 14.23
C ALA A 21 1.92 40.48 13.24
N PRO A 22 3.11 41.07 12.97
CA PRO A 22 4.01 40.64 11.88
C PRO A 22 4.60 39.22 12.03
N SER A 23 4.31 38.51 13.12
CA SER A 23 4.75 37.13 13.36
C SER A 23 3.69 36.05 13.05
N LEU A 24 2.45 36.43 12.74
CA LEU A 24 1.37 35.47 12.47
C LEU A 24 1.26 35.16 10.98
N ARG A 25 1.78 33.99 10.57
CA ARG A 25 1.69 33.47 9.19
C ARG A 25 0.41 32.66 8.92
N THR A 26 -0.30 32.32 10.00
CA THR A 26 -1.57 31.58 10.01
C THR A 26 -2.55 32.27 10.97
N LEU A 27 -3.83 32.32 10.58
CA LEU A 27 -4.91 32.74 11.47
C LEU A 27 -5.33 31.54 12.33
N SER A 28 -5.37 31.68 13.66
CA SER A 28 -5.92 30.64 14.55
C SER A 28 -7.46 30.68 14.58
N GLU A 29 -8.10 29.52 14.73
CA GLU A 29 -9.54 29.44 15.01
C GLU A 29 -9.94 30.23 16.28
N ASP A 30 -9.04 30.32 17.26
CA ASP A 30 -9.25 31.09 18.49
C ASP A 30 -9.27 32.60 18.23
N PHE A 31 -8.56 33.08 17.21
CA PHE A 31 -8.60 34.49 16.81
C PHE A 31 -9.96 34.84 16.15
N ALA A 32 -10.58 33.88 15.46
CA ALA A 32 -11.95 34.03 14.97
C ALA A 32 -13.00 33.94 16.10
N ARG A 33 -12.72 33.17 17.17
CA ARG A 33 -13.57 33.08 18.38
C ARG A 33 -13.37 34.22 19.38
N SER A 34 -12.27 34.97 19.32
CA SER A 34 -11.97 36.11 20.21
C SER A 34 -12.95 37.28 20.09
N HIS A 35 -13.91 37.23 19.16
CA HIS A 35 -15.12 38.02 19.23
C HIS A 35 -16.16 37.34 20.13
N THR A 36 -15.80 37.01 21.37
CA THR A 36 -16.73 36.64 22.44
C THR A 36 -17.43 37.89 22.97
N CYS A 37 -18.27 38.46 22.09
CA CYS A 37 -19.56 38.98 22.50
C CYS A 37 -20.56 38.32 21.55
N ALA A 38 -21.24 37.28 22.01
CA ALA A 38 -22.37 36.68 21.32
C ALA A 38 -23.51 37.70 21.28
N CYS A 39 -23.41 38.66 20.37
CA CYS A 39 -24.53 39.47 19.90
C CYS A 39 -25.18 38.68 18.76
N LEU A 40 -26.34 38.08 19.01
CA LEU A 40 -27.20 37.49 17.96
C LEU A 40 -27.70 38.52 16.92
N GLN A 41 -27.31 39.81 17.05
CA GLN A 41 -27.62 40.90 16.11
C GLN A 41 -26.44 41.88 15.94
N CYS A 42 -25.20 41.40 15.80
CA CYS A 42 -24.14 42.26 15.26
C CYS A 42 -24.17 42.19 13.71
N PRO A 43 -24.44 43.29 12.99
CA PRO A 43 -24.36 43.28 11.52
C PRO A 43 -22.92 42.97 11.13
N THR A 44 -22.70 41.80 10.52
CA THR A 44 -21.42 41.43 9.95
C THR A 44 -21.09 42.41 8.82
N PRO A 45 -19.92 43.09 8.87
CA PRO A 45 -19.61 44.13 7.90
C PRO A 45 -19.58 43.52 6.49
N PRO A 46 -20.21 44.18 5.50
CA PRO A 46 -20.31 43.65 4.14
C PRO A 46 -18.95 43.56 3.42
N ASN A 47 -17.91 44.23 3.95
CA ASN A 47 -16.57 44.24 3.37
C ASN A 47 -15.52 43.81 4.40
N ARG A 48 -14.69 42.81 4.07
CA ARG A 48 -13.60 42.31 4.92
C ARG A 48 -12.28 42.33 4.13
N SER A 49 -11.26 43.03 4.61
CA SER A 49 -9.93 43.04 3.99
C SER A 49 -8.91 42.35 4.91
N LEU A 50 -8.26 41.31 4.38
CA LEU A 50 -7.13 40.60 4.97
C LEU A 50 -5.88 40.75 4.08
N ALA A 51 -5.85 41.75 3.19
CA ALA A 51 -4.76 41.97 2.26
C ALA A 51 -3.43 42.31 2.96
N ASN A 52 -2.31 41.88 2.37
CA ASN A 52 -0.93 42.18 2.81
C ASN A 52 -0.60 41.77 4.26
N ASN A 53 -1.16 40.66 4.73
CA ASN A 53 -0.91 40.13 6.08
C ASN A 53 0.12 38.98 6.10
N HIS A 54 0.82 38.72 5.00
CA HIS A 54 1.78 37.62 4.87
C HIS A 54 1.20 36.24 5.24
N LEU A 55 -0.10 36.05 4.97
CA LEU A 55 -0.80 34.80 5.25
C LEU A 55 -0.40 33.74 4.22
N GLU A 56 0.12 32.61 4.70
CA GLU A 56 0.45 31.47 3.85
C GLU A 56 -0.78 30.56 3.67
N VAL A 57 -1.66 30.49 4.68
CA VAL A 57 -2.86 29.63 4.72
C VAL A 57 -4.00 30.33 5.48
N LEU A 58 -5.26 30.03 5.10
CA LEU A 58 -6.46 30.42 5.85
C LEU A 58 -7.21 29.19 6.40
N PRO A 59 -7.80 29.24 7.61
CA PRO A 59 -8.59 28.12 8.17
C PRO A 59 -9.91 27.86 7.44
N ARG A 60 -10.32 26.58 7.30
CA ARG A 60 -11.52 26.08 6.56
C ARG A 60 -12.82 26.83 6.82
N PHE A 61 -12.97 27.34 8.03
CA PHE A 61 -14.22 27.86 8.54
C PHE A 61 -14.19 29.37 8.80
N LEU A 62 -13.14 30.08 8.35
CA LEU A 62 -12.97 31.50 8.61
C LEU A 62 -14.16 32.37 8.12
N PHE A 63 -14.85 31.92 7.07
CA PHE A 63 -15.99 32.61 6.47
C PHE A 63 -17.34 31.92 6.73
N ARG A 64 -17.38 30.90 7.59
CA ARG A 64 -18.62 30.19 7.92
C ARG A 64 -19.57 31.12 8.69
N GLY A 65 -20.83 31.20 8.26
CA GLY A 65 -21.87 32.02 8.91
C GLY A 65 -21.81 33.52 8.58
N LEU A 66 -20.95 33.95 7.65
CA LEU A 66 -20.84 35.34 7.21
C LEU A 66 -21.66 35.59 5.93
N GLU A 67 -22.99 35.47 6.03
CA GLU A 67 -23.92 35.51 4.90
C GLU A 67 -24.05 36.90 4.24
N THR A 68 -23.65 37.98 4.93
CA THR A 68 -23.74 39.37 4.42
C THR A 68 -22.48 39.86 3.71
N LEU A 69 -21.48 38.99 3.49
CA LEU A 69 -20.23 39.39 2.82
C LEU A 69 -20.47 39.74 1.34
N THR A 70 -20.06 40.93 0.96
CA THR A 70 -20.11 41.46 -0.42
C THR A 70 -18.72 41.68 -1.03
N HIS A 71 -17.70 41.92 -0.20
CA HIS A 71 -16.31 42.08 -0.64
C HIS A 71 -15.32 41.40 0.32
N VAL A 72 -14.40 40.61 -0.22
CA VAL A 72 -13.28 40.02 0.51
C VAL A 72 -11.98 40.31 -0.21
N ASP A 73 -11.03 41.00 0.43
CA ASP A 73 -9.72 41.30 -0.17
C ASP A 73 -8.60 40.49 0.51
N LEU A 74 -7.99 39.58 -0.24
CA LEU A 74 -6.92 38.67 0.16
C LEU A 74 -5.59 38.96 -0.57
N ARG A 75 -5.50 40.02 -1.37
CA ARG A 75 -4.31 40.32 -2.19
C ARG A 75 -3.05 40.56 -1.34
N GLY A 76 -1.88 40.31 -1.94
CA GLY A 76 -0.59 40.54 -1.27
C GLY A 76 -0.26 39.56 -0.15
N ASN A 77 -0.94 38.42 -0.09
CA ASN A 77 -0.60 37.30 0.81
C ASN A 77 0.11 36.19 0.01
N PRO A 78 1.19 35.60 0.54
CA PRO A 78 1.98 34.55 -0.13
C PRO A 78 1.33 33.16 0.07
N PHE A 79 0.18 32.93 -0.56
CA PHE A 79 -0.56 31.67 -0.36
C PHE A 79 0.23 30.43 -0.82
N GLN A 80 0.24 29.41 0.02
CA GLN A 80 0.64 28.05 -0.35
C GLN A 80 -0.58 27.36 -0.96
N CYS A 81 -0.58 27.24 -2.29
CA CYS A 81 -1.67 26.68 -3.06
C CYS A 81 -1.59 25.15 -3.09
N ASP A 82 -1.63 24.55 -1.91
CA ASP A 82 -1.76 23.11 -1.69
C ASP A 82 -3.16 22.78 -1.14
N CYS A 83 -3.34 21.59 -0.59
CA CYS A 83 -4.64 21.14 -0.07
C CYS A 83 -5.26 22.04 0.99
N ARG A 84 -4.45 22.84 1.68
CA ARG A 84 -4.94 23.78 2.70
C ARG A 84 -5.71 24.95 2.11
N VAL A 85 -5.52 25.26 0.82
CA VAL A 85 -6.26 26.32 0.11
C VAL A 85 -7.51 25.80 -0.60
N LEU A 86 -7.70 24.48 -0.68
CA LEU A 86 -8.79 23.87 -1.46
C LEU A 86 -10.17 24.36 -1.03
N TRP A 87 -10.41 24.50 0.28
CA TRP A 87 -11.68 25.00 0.79
C TRP A 87 -11.97 26.42 0.31
N LEU A 88 -10.94 27.27 0.18
CA LEU A 88 -11.09 28.66 -0.25
C LEU A 88 -11.49 28.71 -1.73
N LEU A 89 -10.89 27.86 -2.57
CA LEU A 89 -11.27 27.71 -3.97
C LEU A 89 -12.74 27.30 -4.12
N GLN A 90 -13.17 26.31 -3.33
CA GLN A 90 -14.55 25.83 -3.32
C GLN A 90 -15.52 26.90 -2.81
N TRP A 91 -15.16 27.62 -1.74
CA TRP A 91 -15.97 28.70 -1.17
C TRP A 91 -16.14 29.86 -2.17
N MET A 92 -15.06 30.30 -2.82
CA MET A 92 -15.14 31.37 -3.82
C MET A 92 -16.04 31.02 -5.01
N ALA A 93 -16.09 29.74 -5.41
CA ALA A 93 -16.95 29.29 -6.50
C ALA A 93 -18.45 29.32 -6.14
N THR A 94 -18.79 29.39 -4.85
CA THR A 94 -20.18 29.34 -4.36
C THR A 94 -20.70 30.67 -3.81
N VAL A 95 -19.80 31.60 -3.47
CA VAL A 95 -20.17 32.88 -2.84
C VAL A 95 -20.48 33.97 -3.87
N ASN A 96 -21.54 34.74 -3.63
CA ASN A 96 -21.88 35.93 -4.43
C ASN A 96 -21.13 37.20 -3.94
N ALA A 97 -19.89 37.04 -3.49
CA ALA A 97 -19.04 38.13 -3.01
C ALA A 97 -17.91 38.41 -4.00
N SER A 98 -17.52 39.68 -4.12
CA SER A 98 -16.33 40.06 -4.89
C SER A 98 -15.06 39.70 -4.09
N VAL A 99 -14.33 38.69 -4.54
CA VAL A 99 -13.11 38.21 -3.86
C VAL A 99 -11.87 38.67 -4.63
N GLY A 100 -11.13 39.62 -4.06
CA GLY A 100 -9.81 40.01 -4.54
C GLY A 100 -8.77 39.02 -4.07
N THR A 101 -8.40 38.04 -4.88
CA THR A 101 -7.34 37.08 -4.53
C THR A 101 -5.98 37.48 -5.09
N GLY A 102 -4.92 37.12 -4.36
CA GLY A 102 -3.55 37.22 -4.82
C GLY A 102 -3.12 36.00 -5.65
N ASP A 103 -1.82 35.92 -5.91
CA ASP A 103 -1.20 34.81 -6.62
C ASP A 103 -0.62 33.80 -5.63
N CYS A 104 -0.45 32.57 -6.10
CA CYS A 104 0.22 31.52 -5.35
C CYS A 104 1.71 31.82 -5.20
N ALA A 105 2.23 31.70 -3.98
CA ALA A 105 3.67 31.73 -3.72
C ALA A 105 4.33 30.36 -3.91
N GLY A 106 3.58 29.27 -3.66
CA GLY A 106 4.02 27.90 -3.87
C GLY A 106 2.86 26.93 -4.00
N PRO A 107 3.09 25.65 -4.30
CA PRO A 107 4.38 25.03 -4.65
C PRO A 107 4.95 25.55 -5.98
N THR A 108 6.23 25.28 -6.30
CA THR A 108 6.96 25.83 -7.46
C THR A 108 6.20 25.73 -8.79
N ALA A 109 5.45 24.66 -8.99
CA ALA A 109 4.65 24.44 -10.21
C ALA A 109 3.48 25.43 -10.36
N LEU A 110 3.01 26.03 -9.26
CA LEU A 110 1.88 26.95 -9.19
C LEU A 110 2.30 28.38 -8.85
N THR A 111 3.59 28.66 -8.63
CA THR A 111 4.07 30.00 -8.29
C THR A 111 3.66 31.02 -9.36
N HIS A 112 3.19 32.19 -8.92
CA HIS A 112 2.62 33.28 -9.75
C HIS A 112 1.29 32.95 -10.46
N MET A 113 0.74 31.74 -10.29
CA MET A 113 -0.60 31.44 -10.80
C MET A 113 -1.66 32.09 -9.91
N GLN A 114 -2.65 32.72 -10.51
CA GLN A 114 -3.67 33.43 -9.77
C GLN A 114 -4.64 32.46 -9.10
N LEU A 115 -4.90 32.66 -7.81
CA LEU A 115 -5.66 31.70 -7.00
C LEU A 115 -7.09 31.44 -7.52
N ARG A 116 -7.73 32.44 -8.15
CA ARG A 116 -9.05 32.28 -8.81
C ARG A 116 -9.05 31.45 -10.10
N HIS A 117 -7.90 31.22 -10.71
CA HIS A 117 -7.75 30.44 -11.95
C HIS A 117 -7.36 28.99 -11.66
N LEU A 118 -7.12 28.64 -10.40
CA LEU A 118 -6.90 27.26 -10.00
C LEU A 118 -8.23 26.48 -10.09
N ASP A 119 -8.18 25.30 -10.67
CA ASP A 119 -9.33 24.37 -10.62
C ASP A 119 -9.26 23.54 -9.33
N ALA A 120 -10.28 23.66 -8.48
CA ALA A 120 -10.39 22.87 -7.25
C ALA A 120 -10.35 21.36 -7.52
N LYS A 121 -10.74 20.89 -8.72
CA LYS A 121 -10.76 19.46 -9.06
C LYS A 121 -9.37 18.87 -9.29
N THR A 122 -8.34 19.68 -9.56
CA THR A 122 -6.98 19.17 -9.78
C THR A 122 -6.23 18.87 -8.48
N PHE A 123 -6.80 19.25 -7.33
CA PHE A 123 -6.19 19.05 -6.02
C PHE A 123 -6.45 17.63 -5.50
N LYS A 124 -5.39 16.81 -5.41
CA LYS A 124 -5.43 15.47 -4.80
C LYS A 124 -5.22 15.53 -3.29
N CYS A 125 -6.26 15.88 -2.53
CA CYS A 125 -6.18 16.14 -1.07
C CYS A 125 -6.50 14.96 -0.17
N ARG A 126 -6.09 13.78 -0.61
CA ARG A 126 -6.15 12.56 0.17
C ARG A 126 -4.73 12.08 0.46
N GLY A 127 -4.40 11.99 1.74
CA GLY A 127 -3.18 11.38 2.25
C GLY A 127 -3.42 9.92 2.64
N ILE A 128 -2.31 9.18 2.70
CA ILE A 128 -2.29 7.80 3.19
C ILE A 128 -1.24 7.75 4.29
N GLU A 129 -1.55 7.05 5.37
CA GLU A 129 -0.60 6.80 6.44
C GLU A 129 -0.71 5.34 6.89
N LEU A 130 0.43 4.67 7.01
CA LEU A 130 0.55 3.34 7.60
C LEU A 130 1.12 3.48 9.01
N THR A 131 0.27 3.30 10.01
CA THR A 131 0.66 3.42 11.42
C THR A 131 0.86 2.04 12.03
N TRP A 132 1.81 1.89 12.95
CA TRP A 132 1.98 0.62 13.65
C TRP A 132 0.70 0.28 14.43
N PHE A 133 0.28 -0.99 14.34
CA PHE A 133 -0.95 -1.48 14.97
C PHE A 133 -0.69 -2.60 15.98
N GLN A 134 0.04 -3.65 15.58
CA GLN A 134 0.28 -4.82 16.42
C GLN A 134 1.59 -5.50 16.03
N THR A 135 2.19 -6.21 16.99
CA THR A 135 3.33 -7.10 16.77
C THR A 135 2.90 -8.56 16.99
N VAL A 136 3.35 -9.46 16.11
CA VAL A 136 3.21 -10.91 16.24
C VAL A 136 4.58 -11.47 16.64
N GLN A 137 4.65 -12.16 17.78
CA GLN A 137 5.89 -12.39 18.53
C GLN A 137 7.02 -13.10 17.76
N GLU A 138 6.67 -13.99 16.83
CA GLU A 138 7.65 -14.82 16.11
C GLU A 138 8.05 -14.25 14.74
N SER A 139 9.28 -14.58 14.32
CA SER A 139 9.79 -14.25 12.98
C SER A 139 9.10 -15.07 11.90
N ALA A 140 8.93 -14.48 10.73
CA ALA A 140 8.30 -15.11 9.56
C ALA A 140 9.09 -14.82 8.28
N LEU A 141 9.07 -15.78 7.36
CA LEU A 141 9.60 -15.65 6.00
C LEU A 141 8.53 -15.22 5.00
N GLY A 142 7.31 -15.74 5.15
CA GLY A 142 6.19 -15.48 4.26
C GLY A 142 4.93 -15.07 5.02
N VAL A 143 4.08 -14.30 4.36
CA VAL A 143 2.75 -13.94 4.85
C VAL A 143 1.76 -13.95 3.70
N GLU A 144 0.66 -14.67 3.86
CA GLU A 144 -0.37 -14.83 2.82
C GLU A 144 -1.77 -14.56 3.39
N PRO A 145 -2.58 -13.71 2.74
CA PRO A 145 -3.99 -13.56 3.09
C PRO A 145 -4.83 -14.63 2.37
N PHE A 146 -5.88 -15.11 3.03
CA PHE A 146 -6.88 -15.95 2.39
C PHE A 146 -8.26 -15.76 3.02
N SER A 147 -9.31 -16.08 2.26
CA SER A 147 -10.67 -16.11 2.79
C SER A 147 -11.17 -17.54 2.85
N TYR A 148 -11.72 -17.94 3.99
CA TYR A 148 -12.31 -19.26 4.17
C TYR A 148 -13.63 -19.13 4.90
N GLN A 149 -14.70 -19.70 4.33
CA GLN A 149 -16.07 -19.57 4.87
C GLN A 149 -16.53 -18.11 5.03
N GLY A 150 -16.08 -17.21 4.15
CA GLY A 150 -16.41 -15.79 4.19
C GLY A 150 -15.61 -14.97 5.20
N GLU A 151 -14.80 -15.62 6.05
CA GLU A 151 -13.96 -14.95 7.03
C GLU A 151 -12.53 -14.74 6.49
N PRO A 152 -11.89 -13.59 6.79
CA PRO A 152 -10.53 -13.29 6.35
C PRO A 152 -9.49 -13.79 7.36
N TYR A 153 -8.47 -14.47 6.85
CA TYR A 153 -7.37 -15.05 7.63
C TYR A 153 -6.01 -14.65 7.05
N ILE A 154 -4.99 -14.77 7.89
CA ILE A 154 -3.58 -14.63 7.50
C ILE A 154 -2.87 -15.94 7.85
N ILE A 155 -1.97 -16.41 7.00
CA ILE A 155 -1.04 -17.49 7.34
C ILE A 155 0.41 -16.99 7.26
N LEU A 156 1.19 -17.32 8.29
CA LEU A 156 2.61 -16.96 8.41
C LEU A 156 3.48 -18.22 8.28
N ALA A 157 4.53 -18.15 7.47
CA ALA A 157 5.57 -19.18 7.42
C ALA A 157 6.67 -18.87 8.43
N GLN A 158 6.75 -19.61 9.54
CA GLN A 158 7.65 -19.34 10.66
C GLN A 158 8.74 -20.41 10.74
N PRO A 159 9.91 -20.21 10.11
CA PRO A 159 10.95 -21.23 10.02
C PRO A 159 11.52 -21.64 11.39
N PHE A 160 11.71 -20.68 12.30
CA PHE A 160 12.33 -20.90 13.60
C PHE A 160 11.37 -21.53 14.62
N ALA A 161 10.10 -21.14 14.59
CA ALA A 161 9.04 -21.82 15.32
C ALA A 161 8.70 -23.19 14.70
N GLY A 162 9.07 -23.41 13.43
CA GLY A 162 8.85 -24.67 12.72
C GLY A 162 7.38 -24.92 12.38
N GLN A 163 6.64 -23.87 12.01
CA GLN A 163 5.20 -23.95 11.77
C GLN A 163 4.70 -23.02 10.67
N CYS A 164 3.57 -23.39 10.05
CA CYS A 164 2.67 -22.41 9.44
C CYS A 164 1.65 -21.98 10.51
N LEU A 165 1.59 -20.69 10.83
CA LEU A 165 0.67 -20.14 11.83
C LEU A 165 -0.50 -19.42 11.14
N ILE A 166 -1.73 -19.88 11.38
CA ILE A 166 -2.94 -19.20 10.93
C ILE A 166 -3.40 -18.21 12.01
N LEU A 167 -3.59 -16.96 11.60
CA LEU A 167 -4.15 -15.89 12.41
C LEU A 167 -5.57 -15.57 11.96
N ALA A 168 -6.44 -15.34 12.95
CA ALA A 168 -7.80 -14.85 12.76
C ALA A 168 -7.99 -13.49 13.44
N TRP A 169 -8.97 -12.72 12.98
CA TRP A 169 -9.37 -11.48 13.64
C TRP A 169 -10.25 -11.77 14.86
N ASP A 170 -9.85 -11.25 16.03
CA ASP A 170 -10.68 -11.25 17.22
C ASP A 170 -11.55 -9.98 17.23
N TYR A 171 -12.85 -10.13 16.96
CA TYR A 171 -13.79 -9.01 16.93
C TYR A 171 -14.01 -8.36 18.30
N SER A 172 -13.80 -9.09 19.41
CA SER A 172 -13.97 -8.54 20.76
C SER A 172 -12.73 -7.75 21.19
N LEU A 173 -11.54 -8.30 20.94
CA LEU A 173 -10.27 -7.66 21.28
C LEU A 173 -9.76 -6.69 20.22
N GLN A 174 -10.41 -6.66 19.05
CA GLN A 174 -10.03 -5.84 17.89
C GLN A 174 -8.55 -6.02 17.54
N ARG A 175 -8.08 -7.27 17.46
CA ARG A 175 -6.67 -7.63 17.17
C ARG A 175 -6.57 -8.99 16.48
N PHE A 176 -5.43 -9.27 15.84
CA PHE A 176 -5.15 -10.59 15.29
C PHE A 176 -4.68 -11.56 16.38
N ARG A 177 -5.16 -12.81 16.35
CA ARG A 177 -4.77 -13.88 17.27
C ARG A 177 -4.45 -15.19 16.54
N PRO A 178 -3.56 -16.03 17.07
CA PRO A 178 -3.42 -17.42 16.66
C PRO A 178 -4.76 -18.15 16.69
N GLU A 179 -5.07 -18.87 15.61
CA GLU A 179 -6.26 -19.70 15.47
C GLU A 179 -5.89 -21.19 15.30
N GLU A 180 -4.89 -21.48 14.47
CA GLU A 180 -4.42 -22.84 14.21
C GLU A 180 -2.94 -22.87 13.81
N GLU A 181 -2.24 -23.92 14.23
CA GLU A 181 -0.81 -24.11 13.99
C GLU A 181 -0.57 -25.44 13.26
N LEU A 182 0.20 -25.39 12.17
CA LEU A 182 0.57 -26.57 11.38
C LEU A 182 2.05 -26.83 11.58
N SER A 183 2.40 -27.98 12.16
CA SER A 183 3.80 -28.37 12.36
C SER A 183 4.53 -28.57 11.03
N ALA A 184 5.43 -27.65 10.70
CA ALA A 184 6.19 -27.62 9.46
C ALA A 184 7.64 -27.17 9.73
N PRO A 185 8.50 -28.06 10.25
CA PRO A 185 9.89 -27.71 10.54
C PRO A 185 10.62 -27.20 9.30
N SER A 186 11.35 -26.08 9.47
CA SER A 186 12.11 -25.42 8.38
C SER A 186 11.26 -25.05 7.16
N VAL A 187 10.02 -24.60 7.42
CA VAL A 187 9.13 -24.07 6.38
C VAL A 187 9.67 -22.75 5.82
N VAL A 188 9.53 -22.57 4.50
CA VAL A 188 9.91 -21.35 3.78
C VAL A 188 8.69 -20.62 3.22
N SER A 189 7.67 -21.36 2.80
CA SER A 189 6.44 -20.81 2.23
C SER A 189 5.23 -21.64 2.65
N CYS A 190 4.12 -20.97 2.97
CA CYS A 190 2.85 -21.57 3.34
C CYS A 190 1.76 -20.99 2.41
N LYS A 191 1.30 -21.76 1.43
CA LYS A 191 0.34 -21.28 0.41
C LYS A 191 -1.05 -21.90 0.62
N PRO A 192 -2.04 -21.09 1.07
CA PRO A 192 -3.40 -21.55 1.29
C PRO A 192 -4.20 -21.59 -0.02
N LEU A 193 -4.95 -22.66 -0.25
CA LEU A 193 -5.82 -22.84 -1.40
C LEU A 193 -7.19 -23.32 -0.95
N VAL A 194 -8.22 -22.52 -1.20
CA VAL A 194 -9.60 -22.84 -0.84
C VAL A 194 -10.36 -23.34 -2.06
N LEU A 195 -10.99 -24.51 -1.93
CA LEU A 195 -11.77 -25.16 -2.99
C LEU A 195 -13.13 -25.59 -2.42
N GLY A 196 -14.13 -24.73 -2.57
CA GLY A 196 -15.44 -24.91 -1.96
C GLY A 196 -15.34 -24.96 -0.43
N LEU A 197 -15.76 -26.08 0.16
CA LEU A 197 -15.67 -26.30 1.62
C LEU A 197 -14.31 -26.85 2.09
N ARG A 198 -13.36 -27.07 1.18
CA ARG A 198 -12.04 -27.63 1.50
C ARG A 198 -10.99 -26.54 1.54
N LEU A 199 -10.12 -26.59 2.55
CA LEU A 199 -8.91 -25.78 2.61
C LEU A 199 -7.70 -26.70 2.46
N PHE A 200 -6.81 -26.36 1.53
CA PHE A 200 -5.50 -26.95 1.37
C PHE A 200 -4.43 -25.95 1.80
N VAL A 201 -3.35 -26.41 2.41
CA VAL A 201 -2.18 -25.57 2.69
C VAL A 201 -0.95 -26.32 2.23
N LEU A 202 -0.24 -25.76 1.25
CA LEU A 202 1.09 -26.23 0.87
C LEU A 202 2.10 -25.65 1.85
N ALA A 203 2.86 -26.49 2.54
CA ALA A 203 3.99 -26.10 3.37
C ALA A 203 5.29 -26.54 2.67
N ALA A 204 5.97 -25.60 2.05
CA ALA A 204 7.25 -25.81 1.37
C ALA A 204 8.38 -25.82 2.41
N ARG A 205 9.21 -26.87 2.44
CA ARG A 205 10.17 -27.09 3.53
C ARG A 205 11.56 -27.41 3.02
N LEU A 206 12.59 -26.82 3.65
CA LEU A 206 13.99 -27.11 3.33
C LEU A 206 14.43 -28.51 3.75
N TRP A 207 13.81 -29.05 4.80
CA TRP A 207 14.16 -30.34 5.39
C TRP A 207 12.90 -31.14 5.70
N GLY A 208 12.98 -32.47 5.48
CA GLY A 208 11.85 -33.38 5.73
C GLY A 208 10.78 -33.40 4.64
N GLY A 209 11.02 -32.73 3.51
CA GLY A 209 10.13 -32.70 2.34
C GLY A 209 8.95 -31.72 2.48
N SER A 210 8.55 -31.12 1.36
CA SER A 210 7.35 -30.29 1.29
C SER A 210 6.09 -31.13 1.50
N GLN A 211 5.10 -30.56 2.20
CA GLN A 211 3.91 -31.28 2.66
C GLN A 211 2.65 -30.51 2.29
N LEU A 212 1.63 -31.21 1.82
CA LEU A 212 0.27 -30.72 1.67
C LEU A 212 -0.53 -31.07 2.91
N TRP A 213 -1.22 -30.07 3.46
CA TRP A 213 -2.23 -30.20 4.49
C TRP A 213 -3.61 -30.00 3.90
N ALA A 214 -4.62 -30.65 4.47
CA ALA A 214 -5.99 -30.49 4.05
C ALA A 214 -6.96 -30.47 5.23
N ARG A 215 -7.98 -29.65 5.09
CA ARG A 215 -9.19 -29.59 5.91
C ARG A 215 -10.37 -29.96 5.02
N PRO A 216 -10.95 -31.18 5.16
CA PRO A 216 -12.01 -31.64 4.27
C PRO A 216 -13.34 -30.91 4.43
N SER A 217 -13.62 -30.37 5.62
CA SER A 217 -14.82 -29.59 5.94
C SER A 217 -14.53 -28.57 7.04
N PRO A 218 -15.37 -27.53 7.22
CA PRO A 218 -15.13 -26.44 8.18
C PRO A 218 -14.93 -26.90 9.63
N ASP A 219 -15.62 -27.96 10.05
CA ASP A 219 -15.60 -28.47 11.43
C ASP A 219 -14.36 -29.31 11.78
N LEU A 220 -13.53 -29.60 10.79
CA LEU A 220 -12.32 -30.43 10.95
C LEU A 220 -11.06 -29.57 11.06
N ARG A 221 -10.06 -30.09 11.75
CA ARG A 221 -8.71 -29.50 11.78
C ARG A 221 -7.94 -29.80 10.49
N LEU A 222 -6.96 -28.96 10.18
CA LEU A 222 -5.99 -29.26 9.14
C LEU A 222 -5.16 -30.49 9.56
N ALA A 223 -5.01 -31.44 8.64
CA ALA A 223 -4.17 -32.61 8.83
C ALA A 223 -3.24 -32.81 7.63
N PRO A 224 -2.06 -33.43 7.81
CA PRO A 224 -1.18 -33.79 6.69
C PRO A 224 -1.90 -34.73 5.74
N LEU A 225 -1.91 -34.40 4.44
CA LEU A 225 -2.56 -35.18 3.39
C LEU A 225 -1.55 -35.90 2.48
N GLN A 226 -0.54 -35.19 1.99
CA GLN A 226 0.36 -35.70 0.95
C GLN A 226 1.76 -35.09 1.02
N ALA A 227 2.81 -35.90 0.87
CA ALA A 227 4.16 -35.40 0.63
C ALA A 227 4.30 -34.97 -0.85
N LEU A 228 4.79 -33.74 -1.07
CA LEU A 228 4.82 -33.12 -2.41
C LEU A 228 6.18 -33.32 -3.07
N ALA A 229 6.19 -34.11 -4.15
CA ALA A 229 7.32 -34.30 -5.06
C ALA A 229 8.71 -34.45 -4.39
N PRO A 230 8.89 -35.37 -3.42
CA PRO A 230 10.09 -35.44 -2.58
C PRO A 230 11.41 -35.73 -3.33
N ARG A 231 11.32 -36.19 -4.59
CA ARG A 231 12.49 -36.43 -5.45
C ARG A 231 12.85 -35.24 -6.35
N ARG A 232 12.00 -34.21 -6.43
CA ARG A 232 12.18 -33.04 -7.29
C ARG A 232 12.35 -31.75 -6.48
N LEU A 233 11.61 -31.63 -5.38
CA LEU A 233 11.68 -30.49 -4.46
C LEU A 233 12.68 -30.81 -3.34
N LEU A 234 13.90 -30.30 -3.48
CA LEU A 234 15.02 -30.52 -2.57
C LEU A 234 15.33 -29.28 -1.73
N ARG A 235 15.27 -28.08 -2.34
CA ARG A 235 15.48 -26.79 -1.67
C ARG A 235 14.43 -25.79 -2.16
N PRO A 236 13.14 -26.01 -1.84
CA PRO A 236 12.13 -25.03 -2.18
C PRO A 236 12.49 -23.68 -1.55
N ASN A 237 12.27 -22.59 -2.28
CA ASN A 237 12.49 -21.23 -1.78
C ASN A 237 11.20 -20.41 -1.82
N ASP A 238 10.39 -20.62 -2.84
CA ASP A 238 9.13 -19.92 -3.06
C ASP A 238 8.08 -20.88 -3.66
N ALA A 239 6.79 -20.53 -3.55
CA ALA A 239 5.70 -21.28 -4.15
C ALA A 239 4.55 -20.36 -4.53
N GLU A 240 3.90 -20.58 -5.68
CA GLU A 240 2.72 -19.83 -6.10
C GLU A 240 1.55 -20.73 -6.49
N ILE A 241 0.36 -20.12 -6.54
CA ILE A 241 -0.89 -20.76 -6.97
C ILE A 241 -1.30 -20.19 -8.33
N LEU A 242 -1.71 -21.08 -9.23
CA LEU A 242 -2.28 -20.69 -10.52
C LEU A 242 -3.37 -21.65 -10.98
N TRP A 243 -4.24 -21.16 -11.84
CA TRP A 243 -5.28 -21.96 -12.49
C TRP A 243 -4.88 -22.23 -13.93
N LEU A 244 -4.83 -23.50 -14.31
CA LEU A 244 -4.49 -23.96 -15.64
C LEU A 244 -5.53 -24.98 -16.09
N ASP A 245 -6.13 -24.77 -17.26
CA ASP A 245 -7.15 -25.65 -17.83
C ASP A 245 -8.26 -25.98 -16.81
N GLU A 246 -8.77 -24.98 -16.09
CA GLU A 246 -9.78 -25.09 -15.02
C GLU A 246 -9.35 -25.92 -13.79
N GLN A 247 -8.06 -26.24 -13.66
CA GLN A 247 -7.51 -26.96 -12.51
C GLN A 247 -6.55 -26.07 -11.71
N PRO A 248 -6.62 -26.11 -10.37
CA PRO A 248 -5.66 -25.41 -9.55
C PRO A 248 -4.35 -26.18 -9.54
N CYS A 249 -3.25 -25.44 -9.66
CA CYS A 249 -1.90 -25.95 -9.57
C CYS A 249 -1.10 -25.10 -8.57
N PHE A 250 -0.07 -25.72 -7.99
CA PHE A 250 1.02 -25.02 -7.33
C PHE A 250 2.25 -25.05 -8.24
N VAL A 251 2.99 -23.96 -8.32
CA VAL A 251 4.38 -23.98 -8.79
C VAL A 251 5.28 -23.78 -7.57
N VAL A 252 6.34 -24.58 -7.44
CA VAL A 252 7.28 -24.45 -6.32
C VAL A 252 8.67 -24.24 -6.90
N ALA A 253 9.25 -23.07 -6.67
CA ALA A 253 10.60 -22.70 -7.09
C ALA A 253 11.64 -23.44 -6.23
N ASP A 254 12.61 -24.10 -6.88
CA ASP A 254 13.69 -24.82 -6.19
C ASP A 254 15.04 -24.14 -6.42
N ALA A 255 15.69 -23.75 -5.31
CA ALA A 255 16.96 -23.04 -5.33
C ALA A 255 18.18 -23.99 -5.42
N SER A 256 17.98 -25.30 -5.54
CA SER A 256 19.06 -26.27 -5.73
C SER A 256 19.22 -26.67 -7.19
N LYS A 257 20.48 -26.89 -7.61
CA LYS A 257 20.76 -27.39 -8.96
C LYS A 257 20.27 -28.81 -9.21
N ALA A 258 20.20 -29.64 -8.16
CA ALA A 258 19.80 -31.03 -8.26
C ALA A 258 18.27 -31.21 -8.20
N GLY A 259 17.57 -30.25 -7.58
CA GLY A 259 16.13 -30.14 -7.65
C GLY A 259 15.68 -29.51 -8.96
N SER A 260 14.36 -29.38 -9.10
CA SER A 260 13.77 -28.67 -10.22
C SER A 260 12.52 -27.94 -9.76
N THR A 261 12.34 -26.70 -10.20
CA THR A 261 11.07 -26.00 -10.08
C THR A 261 9.97 -26.86 -10.66
N THR A 262 8.92 -27.13 -9.89
CA THR A 262 7.93 -28.16 -10.24
C THR A 262 6.52 -27.59 -10.22
N LEU A 263 5.79 -27.78 -11.32
CA LEU A 263 4.35 -27.56 -11.42
C LEU A 263 3.61 -28.80 -10.91
N LEU A 264 2.79 -28.62 -9.88
CA LEU A 264 1.99 -29.62 -9.20
C LEU A 264 0.51 -29.31 -9.42
N CYS A 265 -0.18 -30.06 -10.27
CA CYS A 265 -1.58 -29.82 -10.56
C CYS A 265 -2.48 -30.79 -9.80
N ARG A 266 -3.70 -30.34 -9.51
CA ARG A 266 -4.71 -31.18 -8.86
C ARG A 266 -5.05 -32.37 -9.75
N ASP A 267 -5.03 -33.56 -9.16
CA ASP A 267 -5.55 -34.77 -9.75
C ASP A 267 -6.21 -35.60 -8.64
N GLY A 268 -7.52 -35.81 -8.75
CA GLY A 268 -8.33 -36.44 -7.71
C GLY A 268 -8.20 -35.76 -6.33
N PRO A 269 -7.75 -36.49 -5.28
CA PRO A 269 -7.68 -35.96 -3.91
C PRO A 269 -6.43 -35.13 -3.63
N GLY A 270 -5.42 -35.12 -4.51
CA GLY A 270 -4.10 -34.57 -4.23
C GLY A 270 -3.55 -33.68 -5.35
N PHE A 271 -2.27 -33.36 -5.25
CA PHE A 271 -1.52 -32.57 -6.23
C PHE A 271 -0.29 -33.34 -6.69
N TYR A 272 -0.12 -33.46 -8.01
CA TYR A 272 0.88 -34.32 -8.61
C TYR A 272 1.72 -33.58 -9.65
N PRO A 273 3.01 -33.93 -9.82
CA PRO A 273 3.90 -33.28 -10.77
C PRO A 273 3.37 -33.38 -12.21
N ARG A 274 3.09 -32.23 -12.81
CA ARG A 274 2.69 -32.08 -14.20
C ARG A 274 3.87 -31.74 -15.10
N GLN A 275 4.77 -30.88 -14.62
CA GLN A 275 5.94 -30.42 -15.37
C GLN A 275 7.08 -30.03 -14.42
N SER A 276 8.32 -30.35 -14.81
CA SER A 276 9.53 -29.76 -14.23
C SER A 276 10.03 -28.64 -15.14
N LEU A 277 10.49 -27.55 -14.53
CA LEU A 277 10.94 -26.34 -15.18
C LEU A 277 12.39 -26.04 -14.79
N HIS A 278 13.08 -25.34 -15.69
CA HIS A 278 14.36 -24.68 -15.45
C HIS A 278 15.45 -25.58 -14.79
N ALA A 279 15.62 -26.79 -15.34
CA ALA A 279 16.59 -27.76 -14.83
C ALA A 279 18.00 -27.15 -14.66
N TRP A 280 18.69 -27.52 -13.57
CA TRP A 280 20.04 -27.07 -13.22
C TRP A 280 20.20 -25.59 -12.84
N HIS A 281 19.09 -24.85 -12.72
CA HIS A 281 19.08 -23.47 -12.23
C HIS A 281 18.82 -23.45 -10.72
N ARG A 282 19.02 -22.29 -10.12
CA ARG A 282 18.77 -22.05 -8.68
C ARG A 282 17.66 -21.03 -8.59
N ASP A 283 16.44 -21.49 -8.80
CA ASP A 283 15.27 -20.62 -8.84
C ASP A 283 14.96 -20.11 -7.45
N THR A 284 14.96 -18.78 -7.32
CA THR A 284 14.72 -18.08 -6.07
C THR A 284 13.25 -17.72 -5.92
N ASP A 285 12.55 -17.48 -7.01
CA ASP A 285 11.19 -16.97 -7.00
C ASP A 285 10.43 -17.40 -8.26
N ALA A 286 9.14 -17.66 -8.12
CA ALA A 286 8.24 -17.94 -9.22
C ALA A 286 7.07 -16.97 -9.19
N GLU A 287 6.86 -16.19 -10.24
CA GLU A 287 5.75 -15.25 -10.29
C GLU A 287 4.77 -15.64 -11.39
N VAL A 288 3.50 -15.82 -11.00
CA VAL A 288 2.42 -16.13 -11.92
C VAL A 288 1.75 -14.82 -12.34
N LEU A 289 1.58 -14.64 -13.64
CA LEU A 289 0.91 -13.47 -14.20
C LEU A 289 0.11 -13.83 -15.45
N GLU A 290 -0.85 -12.99 -15.80
CA GLU A 290 -1.58 -13.09 -17.05
C GLU A 290 -1.13 -11.98 -17.99
N LEU A 291 -0.75 -12.35 -19.22
CA LEU A 291 -0.43 -11.41 -20.30
C LEU A 291 -1.28 -11.76 -21.51
N ASP A 292 -1.96 -10.76 -22.06
CA ASP A 292 -2.85 -10.89 -23.22
C ASP A 292 -3.89 -12.01 -23.05
N GLY A 293 -4.43 -12.19 -21.84
CA GLY A 293 -5.43 -13.22 -21.52
C GLY A 293 -4.87 -14.63 -21.37
N HIS A 294 -3.54 -14.81 -21.37
CA HIS A 294 -2.90 -16.12 -21.30
C HIS A 294 -2.03 -16.25 -20.05
N PRO A 295 -2.03 -17.42 -19.38
CA PRO A 295 -1.17 -17.68 -18.23
C PRO A 295 0.31 -17.66 -18.61
N HIS A 296 1.08 -16.92 -17.83
CA HIS A 296 2.53 -16.84 -17.90
C HIS A 296 3.15 -17.12 -16.53
N LEU A 297 4.41 -17.52 -16.57
CA LEU A 297 5.21 -17.78 -15.38
C LEU A 297 6.57 -17.15 -15.56
N LEU A 298 6.98 -16.32 -14.61
CA LEU A 298 8.31 -15.72 -14.58
C LEU A 298 9.13 -16.44 -13.50
N LEU A 299 10.32 -16.93 -13.85
CA LEU A 299 11.23 -17.53 -12.88
C LEU A 299 12.45 -16.64 -12.70
N ALA A 300 12.73 -16.22 -11.46
CA ALA A 300 13.98 -15.59 -11.09
C ALA A 300 14.96 -16.64 -10.57
N SER A 301 16.25 -16.50 -10.89
CA SER A 301 17.28 -17.45 -10.46
C SER A 301 18.58 -16.73 -10.14
N ALA A 302 19.31 -17.27 -9.16
CA ALA A 302 20.57 -16.68 -8.70
C ALA A 302 21.59 -16.49 -9.85
N SER A 303 22.12 -15.27 -9.98
CA SER A 303 23.09 -14.88 -11.02
C SER A 303 22.63 -15.16 -12.45
N GLN A 304 21.32 -15.10 -12.71
CA GLN A 304 20.71 -15.23 -14.04
C GLN A 304 19.75 -14.07 -14.31
N ARG A 305 19.26 -13.97 -15.54
CA ARG A 305 18.13 -13.10 -15.89
C ARG A 305 16.82 -13.84 -15.65
N PRO A 306 15.75 -13.17 -15.20
CA PRO A 306 14.43 -13.79 -15.11
C PRO A 306 13.98 -14.33 -16.47
N VAL A 307 13.36 -15.51 -16.45
CA VAL A 307 12.91 -16.22 -17.65
C VAL A 307 11.38 -16.23 -17.67
N LEU A 308 10.80 -15.69 -18.74
CA LEU A 308 9.36 -15.69 -18.99
C LEU A 308 8.96 -16.95 -19.75
N PHE A 309 8.03 -17.70 -19.19
CA PHE A 309 7.36 -18.85 -19.79
C PHE A 309 5.92 -18.48 -20.14
N HIS A 310 5.39 -19.10 -21.19
CA HIS A 310 3.99 -18.96 -21.59
C HIS A 310 3.33 -20.34 -21.62
N TRP A 311 2.04 -20.41 -21.26
CA TRP A 311 1.27 -21.65 -21.29
C TRP A 311 0.76 -21.93 -22.71
N VAL A 312 1.20 -23.03 -23.31
CA VAL A 312 0.77 -23.47 -24.64
C VAL A 312 0.75 -24.98 -24.73
N GLY A 313 -0.30 -25.54 -25.35
CA GLY A 313 -0.39 -26.99 -25.56
C GLY A 313 -0.38 -27.82 -24.27
N GLY A 314 -0.88 -27.28 -23.16
CA GLY A 314 -0.96 -27.97 -21.87
C GLY A 314 0.37 -28.06 -21.12
N ARG A 315 1.34 -27.19 -21.43
CA ARG A 315 2.63 -27.06 -20.75
C ARG A 315 3.16 -25.62 -20.81
N PHE A 316 4.06 -25.27 -19.91
CA PHE A 316 4.85 -24.04 -20.02
C PHE A 316 6.02 -24.23 -20.98
N GLU A 317 6.19 -23.28 -21.90
CA GLU A 317 7.33 -23.19 -22.80
C GLU A 317 8.06 -21.87 -22.62
N ARG A 318 9.40 -21.90 -22.71
CA ARG A 318 10.23 -20.71 -22.53
C ARG A 318 9.95 -19.73 -23.68
N ARG A 319 9.55 -18.51 -23.33
CA ARG A 319 9.30 -17.41 -24.28
C ARG A 319 10.55 -16.56 -24.50
N THR A 320 11.06 -15.93 -23.44
CA THR A 320 12.20 -15.01 -23.50
C THR A 320 12.82 -14.80 -22.13
N ASP A 321 14.04 -14.26 -22.07
CA ASP A 321 14.57 -13.65 -20.85
C ASP A 321 14.08 -12.20 -20.74
N ILE A 322 14.04 -11.67 -19.53
CA ILE A 322 13.87 -10.24 -19.28
C ILE A 322 15.23 -9.54 -19.48
N PRO A 323 15.36 -8.62 -20.46
CA PRO A 323 16.62 -7.93 -20.71
C PRO A 323 16.97 -6.97 -19.57
N GLU A 324 18.26 -6.65 -19.42
CA GLU A 324 18.78 -5.66 -18.44
C GLU A 324 18.55 -6.02 -16.95
N ALA A 325 17.99 -7.20 -16.68
CA ALA A 325 17.57 -7.67 -15.37
C ALA A 325 18.44 -8.81 -14.83
N GLU A 326 19.75 -8.63 -14.74
CA GLU A 326 20.65 -9.64 -14.15
C GLU A 326 20.52 -9.72 -12.62
N ASP A 327 20.70 -10.92 -12.04
CA ASP A 327 20.75 -11.15 -10.59
C ASP A 327 19.52 -10.63 -9.81
N VAL A 328 18.35 -10.76 -10.43
CA VAL A 328 17.07 -10.51 -9.78
C VAL A 328 16.77 -11.66 -8.81
N TYR A 329 16.45 -11.30 -7.57
CA TYR A 329 16.12 -12.25 -6.50
C TYR A 329 14.67 -12.70 -6.57
N ALA A 330 13.74 -11.75 -6.72
CA ALA A 330 12.30 -12.01 -6.74
C ALA A 330 11.57 -11.03 -7.65
N THR A 331 10.41 -11.44 -8.13
CA THR A 331 9.60 -10.70 -9.09
C THR A 331 8.16 -10.67 -8.64
N HIS A 332 7.54 -9.49 -8.65
CA HIS A 332 6.12 -9.37 -8.36
C HIS A 332 5.45 -8.47 -9.39
N HIS A 333 4.25 -8.84 -9.85
CA HIS A 333 3.50 -8.06 -10.81
C HIS A 333 2.35 -7.28 -10.16
N PHE A 334 1.91 -6.23 -10.85
CA PHE A 334 0.65 -5.56 -10.56
C PHE A 334 0.03 -5.01 -11.83
N GLN A 335 -1.27 -4.76 -11.80
CA GLN A 335 -2.02 -4.17 -12.90
C GLN A 335 -2.50 -2.77 -12.50
N ALA A 336 -2.26 -1.78 -13.36
CA ALA A 336 -2.73 -0.42 -13.15
C ALA A 336 -3.06 0.23 -14.49
N GLY A 337 -4.21 0.88 -14.61
CA GLY A 337 -4.60 1.57 -15.85
C GLY A 337 -4.81 0.66 -17.07
N GLY A 338 -4.91 -0.67 -16.87
CA GLY A 338 -4.97 -1.67 -17.96
C GLY A 338 -3.60 -2.22 -18.37
N ASP A 339 -2.52 -1.64 -17.86
CA ASP A 339 -1.16 -2.09 -18.11
C ASP A 339 -0.68 -3.07 -17.02
N VAL A 340 0.25 -3.95 -17.39
CA VAL A 340 0.91 -4.89 -16.48
C VAL A 340 2.31 -4.38 -16.17
N PHE A 341 2.64 -4.31 -14.89
CA PHE A 341 3.94 -3.87 -14.39
C PHE A 341 4.63 -4.98 -13.61
N LEU A 342 5.97 -4.91 -13.55
CA LEU A 342 6.80 -5.78 -12.71
C LEU A 342 7.64 -4.93 -11.75
N CYS A 343 7.69 -5.37 -10.51
CA CYS A 343 8.67 -5.01 -9.51
C CYS A 343 9.73 -6.12 -9.45
N LEU A 344 10.95 -5.83 -9.92
CA LEU A 344 12.07 -6.76 -9.87
C LEU A 344 12.98 -6.39 -8.70
N THR A 345 13.15 -7.32 -7.78
CA THR A 345 13.91 -7.13 -6.55
C THR A 345 15.36 -7.53 -6.74
N ARG A 346 16.31 -6.68 -6.35
CA ARG A 346 17.73 -7.03 -6.20
C ARG A 346 18.19 -6.83 -4.77
N TYR A 347 19.07 -7.70 -4.30
CA TYR A 347 19.64 -7.56 -2.95
C TYR A 347 20.47 -6.28 -2.80
N ILE A 348 21.39 -6.02 -3.73
CA ILE A 348 22.22 -4.81 -3.80
C ILE A 348 22.17 -4.26 -5.24
N GLY A 349 22.40 -2.96 -5.40
CA GLY A 349 22.29 -2.27 -6.68
C GLY A 349 20.91 -1.63 -6.80
N ASP A 350 20.31 -1.72 -7.98
CA ASP A 350 18.99 -1.14 -8.23
C ASP A 350 17.94 -2.22 -8.50
N SER A 351 16.87 -2.19 -7.71
CA SER A 351 15.60 -2.83 -8.03
C SER A 351 14.92 -2.05 -9.15
N MET A 352 14.07 -2.70 -9.92
CA MET A 352 13.53 -2.13 -11.17
C MET A 352 12.02 -2.21 -11.19
N VAL A 353 11.40 -1.19 -11.78
CA VAL A 353 10.01 -1.21 -12.20
C VAL A 353 10.00 -1.32 -13.72
N MET A 354 9.27 -2.29 -14.25
CA MET A 354 9.11 -2.49 -15.69
C MET A 354 7.63 -2.50 -16.08
N ARG A 355 7.32 -2.16 -17.33
CA ARG A 355 5.97 -2.22 -17.91
C ARG A 355 5.95 -3.13 -19.13
N TRP A 356 4.86 -3.87 -19.29
CA TRP A 356 4.59 -4.69 -20.46
C TRP A 356 4.22 -3.81 -21.67
N GLU A 357 4.91 -3.97 -22.80
CA GLU A 357 4.61 -3.25 -24.05
C GLU A 357 4.11 -4.21 -25.16
N GLY A 358 3.43 -5.30 -24.78
CA GLY A 358 2.82 -6.27 -25.70
C GLY A 358 3.75 -7.41 -26.14
N SER A 359 5.04 -7.15 -26.35
CA SER A 359 6.01 -8.20 -26.71
C SER A 359 7.04 -8.48 -25.63
N MET A 360 7.39 -7.46 -24.84
CA MET A 360 8.44 -7.51 -23.84
C MET A 360 8.19 -6.51 -22.71
N PHE A 361 8.86 -6.73 -21.58
CA PHE A 361 8.92 -5.76 -20.50
C PHE A 361 10.00 -4.72 -20.78
N ARG A 362 9.66 -3.45 -20.55
CA ARG A 362 10.55 -2.31 -20.67
C ARG A 362 10.78 -1.66 -19.32
N LEU A 363 12.03 -1.31 -19.04
CA LEU A 363 12.42 -0.59 -17.84
C LEU A 363 11.76 0.81 -17.79
N LEU A 364 11.09 1.12 -16.68
CA LEU A 364 10.52 2.43 -16.38
C LEU A 364 11.33 3.19 -15.33
N GLN A 365 11.70 2.51 -14.24
CA GLN A 365 12.30 3.15 -13.08
C GLN A 365 13.32 2.21 -12.42
N LYS A 366 14.36 2.81 -11.83
CA LYS A 366 15.32 2.14 -10.96
C LYS A 366 15.24 2.73 -9.56
N LEU A 367 15.26 1.87 -8.55
CA LEU A 367 15.17 2.23 -7.15
C LEU A 367 16.31 1.55 -6.36
N PRO A 368 17.09 2.31 -5.57
CA PRO A 368 18.27 1.79 -4.91
C PRO A 368 17.89 0.76 -3.85
N SER A 369 18.52 -0.42 -3.91
CA SER A 369 18.30 -1.53 -3.00
C SER A 369 19.42 -1.63 -1.98
N ARG A 370 19.04 -1.70 -0.71
CA ARG A 370 19.96 -1.74 0.44
C ARG A 370 19.73 -3.02 1.24
N GLY A 371 20.10 -4.15 0.65
CA GLY A 371 19.82 -5.48 1.21
C GLY A 371 18.35 -5.85 1.05
N ALA A 372 17.77 -5.63 -0.13
CA ALA A 372 16.34 -5.85 -0.38
C ALA A 372 16.06 -7.32 -0.74
N HIS A 373 15.09 -7.93 -0.07
CA HIS A 373 14.60 -9.28 -0.40
C HIS A 373 13.17 -9.28 -0.93
N VAL A 374 12.48 -8.14 -0.84
CA VAL A 374 11.09 -8.01 -1.27
C VAL A 374 10.87 -6.62 -1.85
N PHE A 375 10.18 -6.58 -2.99
CA PHE A 375 9.62 -5.37 -3.57
C PHE A 375 8.16 -5.64 -3.94
N GLN A 376 7.28 -5.52 -2.95
CA GLN A 376 5.91 -6.00 -3.04
C GLN A 376 4.96 -4.90 -3.51
N PRO A 377 4.30 -5.01 -4.68
CA PRO A 377 3.18 -4.16 -5.03
C PRO A 377 1.92 -4.55 -4.25
N LEU A 378 1.11 -3.57 -3.86
CA LEU A 378 -0.09 -3.74 -3.06
C LEU A 378 -1.17 -2.74 -3.49
N LEU A 379 -2.39 -3.21 -3.76
CA LEU A 379 -3.53 -2.34 -4.01
C LEU A 379 -4.36 -2.16 -2.74
N ILE A 380 -4.20 -1.03 -2.05
CA ILE A 380 -4.91 -0.74 -0.80
C ILE A 380 -5.85 0.44 -1.02
N ALA A 381 -7.14 0.27 -0.77
CA ALA A 381 -8.11 1.39 -0.79
C ALA A 381 -8.19 2.18 -2.12
N ARG A 382 -7.82 1.57 -3.26
CA ARG A 382 -7.64 2.15 -4.61
C ARG A 382 -6.28 2.77 -4.90
N ASP A 383 -5.39 2.82 -3.93
CA ASP A 383 -4.02 3.28 -4.14
C ASP A 383 -3.12 2.09 -4.48
N GLN A 384 -2.47 2.18 -5.65
CA GLN A 384 -1.41 1.25 -6.02
C GLN A 384 -0.14 1.67 -5.29
N LEU A 385 0.20 0.91 -4.27
CA LEU A 385 1.41 1.07 -3.48
C LEU A 385 2.44 0.03 -3.89
N ALA A 386 3.70 0.27 -3.51
CA ALA A 386 4.74 -0.74 -3.54
C ALA A 386 5.67 -0.55 -2.35
N VAL A 387 6.05 -1.64 -1.69
CA VAL A 387 6.93 -1.61 -0.51
C VAL A 387 8.25 -2.28 -0.86
N LEU A 388 9.33 -1.50 -0.85
CA LEU A 388 10.69 -2.00 -0.99
C LEU A 388 11.27 -2.26 0.40
N GLY A 389 11.40 -3.54 0.74
CA GLY A 389 12.03 -3.98 1.98
C GLY A 389 13.53 -3.73 1.97
N SER A 390 14.11 -3.50 3.15
CA SER A 390 15.55 -3.23 3.27
C SER A 390 16.11 -3.77 4.58
N ASP A 391 17.22 -4.50 4.50
CA ASP A 391 17.95 -5.04 5.65
C ASP A 391 18.94 -4.00 6.24
N PHE A 392 19.33 -2.95 5.48
CA PHE A 392 20.38 -1.99 5.86
C PHE A 392 19.91 -0.53 6.03
N ALA A 393 18.65 -0.25 5.77
CA ALA A 393 17.98 1.04 5.88
C ALA A 393 16.47 0.84 6.15
N PHE A 394 15.71 1.93 6.30
CA PHE A 394 14.25 1.83 6.41
C PHE A 394 13.63 1.21 5.16
N SER A 395 12.55 0.45 5.37
CA SER A 395 11.74 -0.03 4.24
C SER A 395 10.89 1.12 3.71
N GLN A 396 10.92 1.32 2.39
CA GLN A 396 10.28 2.46 1.74
C GLN A 396 8.96 2.03 1.12
N VAL A 397 7.90 2.77 1.43
CA VAL A 397 6.61 2.71 0.75
C VAL A 397 6.62 3.75 -0.37
N PHE A 398 6.19 3.31 -1.54
CA PHE A 398 5.98 4.14 -2.70
C PHE A 398 4.51 4.11 -3.12
N ARG A 399 4.07 5.16 -3.80
CA ARG A 399 2.76 5.25 -4.45
C ARG A 399 2.95 5.42 -5.95
N LEU A 400 2.17 4.73 -6.75
CA LEU A 400 2.11 4.95 -8.18
C LEU A 400 1.36 6.25 -8.49
N GLU A 401 2.03 7.22 -9.10
CA GLU A 401 1.38 8.42 -9.62
C GLU A 401 0.86 8.16 -11.03
N SER A 402 -0.47 8.17 -11.18
CA SER A 402 -1.17 7.77 -12.41
C SER A 402 -0.82 8.63 -13.63
N ASP A 403 -0.39 9.87 -13.44
CA ASP A 403 0.02 10.80 -14.49
C ASP A 403 1.43 10.55 -15.01
N LYS A 404 2.30 9.95 -14.18
CA LYS A 404 3.70 9.71 -14.53
C LYS A 404 4.01 8.23 -14.78
N GLU A 405 3.15 7.33 -14.32
CA GLU A 405 3.40 5.88 -14.28
C GLU A 405 4.68 5.50 -13.50
N LEU A 406 5.07 6.35 -12.54
CA LEU A 406 6.25 6.18 -11.70
C LEU A 406 5.86 5.99 -10.24
N LEU A 407 6.69 5.24 -9.51
CA LEU A 407 6.57 5.08 -8.07
C LEU A 407 7.28 6.26 -7.37
N GLU A 408 6.52 7.06 -6.65
CA GLU A 408 7.03 8.19 -5.85
C GLU A 408 7.09 7.79 -4.37
N PRO A 409 8.14 8.18 -3.63
CA PRO A 409 8.24 7.90 -2.19
C PRO A 409 7.04 8.47 -1.42
N LEU A 410 6.40 7.62 -0.60
CA LEU A 410 5.25 8.00 0.23
C LEU A 410 5.62 8.06 1.71
N GLN A 411 6.20 6.98 2.24
CA GLN A 411 6.44 6.83 3.68
C GLN A 411 7.59 5.85 3.93
N GLU A 412 8.39 6.08 4.97
CA GLU A 412 9.29 5.07 5.53
C GLU A 412 8.57 4.27 6.63
N LEU A 413 8.67 2.94 6.62
CA LEU A 413 8.05 2.09 7.66
C LEU A 413 8.91 2.07 8.94
N GLY A 414 8.29 2.50 10.04
CA GLY A 414 8.84 2.53 11.41
C GLY A 414 8.44 3.81 12.15
N PRO A 415 8.78 3.96 13.45
CA PRO A 415 9.17 2.93 14.42
C PRO A 415 7.97 2.10 14.93
N PRO A 416 8.16 0.81 15.29
CA PRO A 416 9.44 0.10 15.32
C PRO A 416 9.94 -0.28 13.92
N THR A 417 11.24 -0.17 13.70
CA THR A 417 11.87 -0.51 12.41
C THR A 417 11.69 -1.99 12.08
N LEU A 418 11.40 -2.28 10.81
CA LEU A 418 11.35 -3.66 10.32
C LEU A 418 12.75 -4.26 10.29
N VAL A 419 12.92 -5.46 10.86
CA VAL A 419 14.21 -6.14 10.93
C VAL A 419 14.23 -7.30 9.95
N ALA A 420 14.92 -7.10 8.83
CA ALA A 420 15.02 -8.06 7.74
C ALA A 420 13.65 -8.47 7.16
N PRO A 421 12.89 -7.54 6.54
CA PRO A 421 11.59 -7.84 5.95
C PRO A 421 11.72 -8.84 4.79
N ARG A 422 10.78 -9.77 4.67
CA ARG A 422 10.79 -10.84 3.64
C ARG A 422 9.54 -10.94 2.80
N ALA A 423 8.38 -10.55 3.36
CA ALA A 423 7.13 -10.52 2.62
C ALA A 423 6.22 -9.44 3.19
N PHE A 424 5.37 -8.88 2.32
CA PHE A 424 4.31 -7.97 2.70
C PHE A 424 3.00 -8.47 2.15
N ALA A 425 1.93 -8.39 2.94
CA ALA A 425 0.59 -8.72 2.48
C ALA A 425 -0.40 -7.76 3.12
N HIS A 426 -1.48 -7.46 2.40
CA HIS A 426 -2.55 -6.64 2.97
C HIS A 426 -3.84 -7.46 3.13
N ILE A 427 -4.65 -7.06 4.10
CA ILE A 427 -5.94 -7.67 4.37
C ILE A 427 -6.94 -6.58 4.75
N THR A 428 -8.18 -6.73 4.27
CA THR A 428 -9.29 -5.82 4.59
C THR A 428 -10.35 -6.59 5.35
N LEU A 429 -10.76 -6.06 6.50
CA LEU A 429 -11.80 -6.66 7.34
C LEU A 429 -12.47 -5.59 8.20
N ALA A 430 -13.78 -5.70 8.39
CA ALA A 430 -14.59 -4.75 9.16
C ALA A 430 -14.37 -3.26 8.78
N GLY A 431 -14.16 -2.98 7.48
CA GLY A 431 -13.88 -1.62 6.97
C GLY A 431 -12.48 -1.08 7.29
N ARG A 432 -11.65 -1.86 7.99
CA ARG A 432 -10.25 -1.54 8.31
C ARG A 432 -9.32 -2.30 7.36
N ARG A 433 -8.13 -1.75 7.15
CA ARG A 433 -7.13 -2.27 6.23
C ARG A 433 -5.81 -2.38 6.96
N PHE A 434 -5.18 -3.54 6.86
CA PHE A 434 -3.96 -3.86 7.58
C PHE A 434 -2.88 -4.32 6.60
N LEU A 435 -1.64 -3.91 6.86
CA LEU A 435 -0.44 -4.34 6.16
C LEU A 435 0.38 -5.19 7.11
N PHE A 436 0.62 -6.44 6.74
CA PHE A 436 1.53 -7.34 7.44
C PHE A 436 2.92 -7.24 6.83
N ALA A 437 3.93 -7.27 7.69
CA ALA A 437 5.35 -7.27 7.34
C ALA A 437 6.05 -8.45 8.02
N ALA A 438 6.25 -9.54 7.28
CA ALA A 438 6.99 -10.71 7.75
C ALA A 438 8.48 -10.34 7.92
N CYS A 439 9.01 -10.52 9.12
CA CYS A 439 10.39 -10.17 9.47
C CYS A 439 11.19 -11.43 9.83
N PHE A 440 12.37 -11.59 9.24
CA PHE A 440 13.19 -12.79 9.43
C PHE A 440 14.02 -12.79 10.72
N LYS A 441 14.47 -11.62 11.17
CA LYS A 441 15.34 -11.49 12.37
C LYS A 441 14.67 -10.79 13.55
N GLY A 442 13.39 -10.48 13.41
CA GLY A 442 12.59 -9.80 14.42
C GLY A 442 11.13 -10.26 14.35
N PRO A 443 10.27 -9.74 15.23
CA PRO A 443 8.86 -10.11 15.21
C PRO A 443 8.18 -9.57 13.96
N THR A 444 7.18 -10.30 13.48
CA THR A 444 6.32 -9.84 12.38
C THR A 444 5.52 -8.62 12.84
N GLN A 445 5.42 -7.59 12.01
CA GLN A 445 4.71 -6.35 12.34
C GLN A 445 3.43 -6.20 11.52
N ILE A 446 2.44 -5.54 12.10
CA ILE A 446 1.16 -5.21 11.47
C ILE A 446 0.98 -3.70 11.56
N TYR A 447 0.71 -3.08 10.42
CA TYR A 447 0.37 -1.67 10.30
C TYR A 447 -1.10 -1.52 9.92
N GLN A 448 -1.74 -0.45 10.37
CA GLN A 448 -3.07 -0.05 9.92
C GLN A 448 -2.95 1.06 8.88
N HIS A 449 -3.70 0.92 7.80
CA HIS A 449 -3.82 1.94 6.77
C HIS A 449 -4.92 2.95 7.12
N HIS A 450 -4.56 4.23 7.14
CA HIS A 450 -5.44 5.36 7.37
C HIS A 450 -5.52 6.24 6.12
N GLU A 451 -6.74 6.64 5.75
CA GLU A 451 -6.96 7.70 4.77
C GLU A 451 -7.05 9.03 5.54
N LEU A 452 -6.26 10.02 5.14
CA LEU A 452 -6.23 11.35 5.73
C LEU A 452 -6.87 12.35 4.76
N ASP A 453 -7.79 13.17 5.26
CA ASP A 453 -8.24 14.36 4.53
C ASP A 453 -7.19 15.46 4.76
N LEU A 454 -6.45 15.82 3.71
CA LEU A 454 -5.44 16.87 3.76
C LEU A 454 -6.03 18.26 3.50
N SER A 455 -7.33 18.35 3.21
CA SER A 455 -8.00 19.65 3.11
C SER A 455 -8.14 20.27 4.51
N ALA A 456 -7.49 21.43 4.68
CA ALA A 456 -7.51 22.18 5.95
C ALA A 456 -8.90 22.67 6.27
#